data_AF-A0A1F9JIR0-F1
#
_entry.id   AF-A0A1F9JIR0-F1
#
_cell.length_a   1.000
_cell.length_b   1.000
_cell.length_c   1.000
_cell.angle_alpha   90.00
_cell.angle_beta   90.00
_cell.angle_gamma   90.00
#
_symmetry.space_group_name_H-M   'P 1'
#
loop_
_entity.id
_entity.type
_entity.pdbx_description
1 polymer ?
#
loop_
_entity_poly.entity_id
_entity_poly.type
_entity_poly.pdbx_seq_one_letter_code
_entity_poly.pdbx_strand_id
1 'polypeptide(L)'
;MDVFFMDVIWPAEFAAAGWAVPLNRFFPASEQREFLEAPILTNTYRGRIYGVPVFVDAGMLYYRKDLLEKYAFSAPRIWPELVRQAKVIVANEKDPHLAGFSGQFKQYEGLICNMLEYVLGNGGEFWDDH
;
A
#
# COMPACT_ATOMS: atom_id res chain seq x y z
N MET A 1 23.05 -15.93 9.53
CA MET A 1 22.35 -15.16 8.49
C MET A 1 22.82 -13.74 8.61
N ASP A 2 23.40 -13.20 7.55
CA ASP A 2 24.12 -11.92 7.59
C ASP A 2 23.26 -10.76 7.04
N VAL A 3 22.42 -11.05 6.04
CA VAL A 3 21.43 -10.14 5.46
C VAL A 3 20.17 -10.96 5.15
N PHE A 4 19.00 -10.37 5.34
CA PHE A 4 17.73 -10.97 4.95
C PHE A 4 16.77 -9.88 4.47
N PHE A 5 15.86 -10.28 3.58
CA PHE A 5 14.75 -9.42 3.17
C PHE A 5 13.71 -9.37 4.27
N MET A 6 13.27 -8.15 4.60
CA MET A 6 12.25 -7.91 5.61
C MET A 6 11.13 -7.04 5.04
N ASP A 7 9.91 -7.31 5.49
CA ASP A 7 8.76 -6.44 5.28
C ASP A 7 8.97 -5.11 6.01
N VAL A 8 8.40 -4.02 5.49
CA VAL A 8 8.49 -2.66 6.04
C VAL A 8 7.87 -2.52 7.43
N ILE A 9 7.02 -3.46 7.86
CA ILE A 9 6.44 -3.47 9.21
C ILE A 9 7.35 -4.05 10.29
N TRP A 10 8.43 -4.76 9.92
CA TRP A 10 9.32 -5.47 10.84
C TRP A 10 10.56 -4.73 11.39
N PRO A 11 11.11 -3.67 10.77
CA PRO A 11 12.38 -3.07 11.23
C PRO A 11 12.35 -2.64 12.70
N ALA A 12 11.23 -2.05 13.16
CA ALA A 12 11.07 -1.62 14.55
C ALA A 12 11.05 -2.79 15.53
N GLU A 13 10.34 -3.88 15.20
CA GLU A 13 10.26 -5.08 16.05
C GLU A 13 11.62 -5.76 16.19
N PHE A 14 12.33 -5.93 15.08
CA PHE A 14 13.67 -6.53 15.07
C PHE A 14 14.69 -5.66 15.79
N ALA A 15 14.60 -4.33 15.64
CA ALA A 15 15.44 -3.40 16.37
C ALA A 15 15.16 -3.44 17.88
N ALA A 16 13.89 -3.47 18.28
CA ALA A 16 13.48 -3.53 19.69
C ALA A 16 13.92 -4.85 20.35
N ALA A 17 13.88 -5.96 19.63
CA ALA A 17 14.34 -7.26 20.09
C ALA A 17 15.88 -7.42 20.09
N GLY A 18 16.62 -6.48 19.50
CA GLY A 18 18.07 -6.55 19.35
C GLY A 18 18.54 -7.57 18.31
N TRP A 19 17.67 -7.96 17.38
CA TRP A 19 17.96 -8.92 16.32
C TRP A 19 18.56 -8.28 15.06
N ALA A 20 18.39 -6.96 14.90
CA ALA A 20 18.98 -6.19 13.82
C ALA A 20 20.05 -5.21 14.34
N VAL A 21 21.15 -5.08 13.60
CA VAL A 21 22.20 -4.10 13.88
C VAL A 21 21.88 -2.76 13.21
N PRO A 22 22.17 -1.62 13.84
CA PRO A 22 21.97 -0.32 13.21
C PRO A 22 22.96 -0.13 12.05
N LEU A 23 22.45 0.39 10.93
CA LEU A 23 23.18 0.54 9.67
C LEU A 23 23.71 1.97 9.45
N ASN A 24 23.52 2.90 10.38
CA ASN A 24 23.90 4.32 10.22
C ASN A 24 25.34 4.55 9.73
N ARG A 25 26.27 3.66 10.09
CA ARG A 25 27.67 3.72 9.63
C ARG A 25 27.84 3.34 8.17
N PHE A 26 27.01 2.42 7.68
CA PHE A 26 27.09 1.83 6.34
C PHE A 26 26.13 2.49 5.35
N PHE A 27 25.07 3.12 5.86
CA PHE A 27 24.06 3.82 5.08
C PHE A 27 23.89 5.23 5.67
N PRO A 28 24.79 6.17 5.34
CA PRO A 28 24.80 7.51 5.91
C PRO A 28 23.61 8.35 5.42
N ALA A 29 23.27 9.41 6.18
CA ALA A 29 22.15 10.30 5.86
C ALA A 29 22.25 10.97 4.48
N SER A 30 23.46 11.10 3.90
CA SER A 30 23.64 11.58 2.53
C SER A 30 23.04 10.65 1.50
N GLU A 31 23.25 9.34 1.65
CA GLU A 31 22.71 8.32 0.75
C GLU A 31 21.21 8.11 1.02
N GLN A 32 20.78 8.18 2.28
CA GLN A 32 19.35 8.07 2.63
C GLN A 32 18.48 9.12 1.92
N ARG A 33 19.02 10.32 1.66
CA ARG A 33 18.31 11.41 0.94
C ARG A 33 18.07 11.12 -0.53
N GLU A 34 18.70 10.09 -1.09
CA GLU A 34 18.45 9.64 -2.46
C GLU A 34 17.20 8.75 -2.56
N PHE A 35 16.63 8.34 -1.42
CA PHE A 35 15.43 7.50 -1.34
C PHE A 35 14.18 8.33 -1.01
N LEU A 36 13.01 7.73 -1.28
CA LEU A 36 11.74 8.26 -0.80
C LEU A 36 11.71 8.29 0.74
N GLU A 37 11.08 9.31 1.30
CA GLU A 37 11.03 9.53 2.74
C GLU A 37 10.32 8.40 3.50
N ALA A 38 9.19 7.89 2.99
CA ALA A 38 8.41 6.86 3.66
C ALA A 38 9.20 5.54 3.88
N PRO A 39 9.92 4.99 2.89
CA PRO A 39 10.85 3.88 3.12
C PRO A 39 11.95 4.16 4.15
N ILE A 40 12.47 5.38 4.23
CA ILE A 40 13.48 5.74 5.24
C ILE A 40 12.86 5.76 6.64
N LEU A 41 11.66 6.31 6.79
CA LEU A 41 10.92 6.35 8.05
C LEU A 41 10.60 4.94 8.57
N THR A 42 10.07 4.07 7.71
CA THR A 42 9.73 2.67 8.07
C THR A 42 10.95 1.85 8.52
N ASN A 43 12.12 2.12 7.94
CA ASN A 43 13.38 1.48 8.33
C ASN A 43 14.06 2.12 9.54
N THR A 44 13.51 3.21 10.10
CA THR A 44 14.12 3.95 11.21
C THR A 44 13.41 3.66 12.52
N TYR A 45 14.16 3.23 13.54
CA TYR A 45 13.67 3.00 14.88
C TYR A 45 14.52 3.76 15.90
N ARG A 46 13.90 4.57 16.76
CA ARG A 46 14.57 5.41 17.78
C ARG A 46 15.77 6.20 17.23
N GLY A 47 15.61 6.80 16.04
CA GLY A 47 16.61 7.63 15.38
C GLY A 47 17.78 6.86 14.74
N ARG A 48 17.70 5.53 14.65
CA ARG A 48 18.70 4.68 13.98
C ARG A 48 18.04 3.92 12.85
N ILE A 49 18.78 3.75 11.75
CA ILE A 49 18.29 3.04 10.58
C ILE A 49 18.68 1.56 10.66
N TYR A 50 17.76 0.66 10.38
CA TYR A 50 17.93 -0.79 10.54
C TYR A 50 17.72 -1.59 9.25
N GLY A 51 17.38 -0.91 8.16
CA GLY A 51 17.25 -1.51 6.84
C GLY A 51 17.60 -0.53 5.73
N VAL A 52 17.90 -1.08 4.55
CA VAL A 52 18.12 -0.31 3.32
C VAL A 52 16.96 -0.63 2.38
N PRO A 53 16.22 0.37 1.87
CA PRO A 53 15.11 0.10 0.94
C PRO A 53 15.61 -0.60 -0.33
N VAL A 54 14.91 -1.66 -0.74
CA VAL A 54 15.24 -2.40 -1.98
C VAL A 54 14.11 -2.30 -3.01
N PHE A 55 12.87 -2.51 -2.58
CA PHE A 55 11.68 -2.40 -3.41
C PHE A 55 10.64 -1.52 -2.73
N VAL A 56 9.85 -0.82 -3.53
CA VAL A 56 8.69 -0.06 -3.07
C VAL A 56 7.50 -0.52 -3.87
N ASP A 57 6.51 -1.07 -3.17
CA ASP A 57 5.23 -1.44 -3.75
C ASP A 57 4.20 -0.33 -3.51
N ALA A 58 3.37 -0.08 -4.51
CA ALA A 58 2.31 0.91 -4.45
C ALA A 58 0.99 0.30 -4.92
N GLY A 59 -0.07 0.57 -4.15
CA GLY A 59 -1.44 0.21 -4.53
C GLY A 59 -1.87 0.95 -5.80
N MET A 60 -2.45 0.22 -6.76
CA MET A 60 -2.94 0.77 -8.02
C MET A 60 -4.32 0.23 -8.37
N LEU A 61 -5.19 1.10 -8.89
CA LEU A 61 -6.46 0.71 -9.46
C LEU A 61 -6.31 0.39 -10.96
N TYR A 62 -6.49 -0.88 -11.30
CA TYR A 62 -6.65 -1.32 -12.69
C TYR A 62 -8.13 -1.38 -13.05
N TYR A 63 -8.48 -0.98 -14.28
CA TYR A 63 -9.86 -0.91 -14.73
C TYR A 63 -10.02 -1.34 -16.20
N ARG A 64 -11.21 -1.82 -16.55
CA ARG A 64 -11.59 -2.22 -17.92
C ARG A 64 -12.00 -1.01 -18.74
N LYS A 65 -11.07 -0.47 -19.52
CA LYS A 65 -11.28 0.70 -20.39
C LYS A 65 -12.47 0.53 -21.34
N ASP A 66 -12.59 -0.64 -21.95
CA ASP A 66 -13.67 -0.99 -22.88
C ASP A 66 -15.05 -0.93 -22.22
N LEU A 67 -15.17 -1.37 -20.96
CA LEU A 67 -16.42 -1.25 -20.21
C LEU A 67 -16.70 0.21 -19.84
N LEU A 68 -15.70 0.98 -19.42
CA LEU A 68 -15.91 2.41 -19.15
C LEU A 68 -16.36 3.17 -20.41
N GLU A 69 -15.71 2.92 -21.55
CA GLU A 69 -16.06 3.53 -22.84
C GLU A 69 -17.46 3.13 -23.30
N LYS A 70 -17.82 1.83 -23.20
CA LYS A 70 -19.16 1.32 -23.56
C LYS A 70 -20.29 2.03 -22.82
N TYR A 71 -20.08 2.40 -21.56
CA TYR A 71 -21.06 3.10 -20.71
C TYR A 71 -20.81 4.60 -20.60
N ALA A 72 -19.94 5.17 -21.45
CA ALA A 72 -19.60 6.59 -21.47
C ALA A 72 -19.11 7.14 -20.12
N PHE A 73 -18.34 6.33 -19.38
CA PHE A 73 -17.71 6.72 -18.13
C PHE A 73 -16.22 7.06 -18.31
N SER A 74 -15.72 8.01 -17.52
CA SER A 74 -14.29 8.21 -17.30
C SER A 74 -13.77 7.29 -16.21
N ALA A 75 -12.44 7.09 -16.17
CA ALA A 75 -11.78 6.39 -15.07
C ALA A 75 -12.12 7.05 -13.73
N PRO A 76 -12.57 6.28 -12.71
CA PRO A 76 -12.98 6.85 -11.43
C PRO A 76 -11.77 7.46 -10.72
N ARG A 77 -11.98 8.62 -10.10
CA ARG A 77 -10.98 9.33 -9.30
C ARG A 77 -11.21 9.17 -7.80
N ILE A 78 -12.43 8.81 -7.41
CA ILE A 78 -12.81 8.61 -6.02
C ILE A 78 -13.68 7.34 -5.87
N TRP A 79 -13.68 6.77 -4.66
CA TRP A 79 -14.44 5.56 -4.35
C TRP A 79 -15.95 5.63 -4.68
N PRO A 80 -16.67 6.73 -4.41
CA PRO A 80 -18.07 6.84 -4.81
C PRO A 80 -18.32 6.72 -6.31
N GLU A 81 -17.39 7.23 -7.14
CA GLU A 81 -17.48 7.08 -8.60
C GLU A 81 -17.30 5.63 -9.01
N LEU A 82 -16.28 4.96 -8.46
CA LEU A 82 -16.02 3.54 -8.70
C LEU A 82 -17.26 2.70 -8.37
N VAL A 83 -17.83 2.87 -7.16
CA VAL A 83 -19.01 2.11 -6.72
C VAL A 83 -20.21 2.35 -7.64
N ARG A 84 -20.47 3.62 -8.02
CA ARG A 84 -21.59 3.96 -8.91
C ARG A 84 -21.40 3.34 -10.29
N GLN A 85 -20.24 3.52 -10.91
CA GLN A 85 -19.92 3.00 -12.24
C GLN A 85 -19.99 1.47 -12.26
N ALA A 86 -19.39 0.81 -11.27
CA ALA A 86 -19.39 -0.64 -11.13
C ALA A 86 -20.80 -1.22 -11.02
N LYS A 87 -21.69 -0.60 -10.21
CA LYS A 87 -23.09 -1.03 -10.09
C LYS A 87 -23.83 -0.96 -11.42
N VAL A 88 -23.63 0.13 -12.19
CA VAL A 88 -24.25 0.28 -13.51
C VAL A 88 -23.75 -0.78 -14.48
N ILE A 89 -22.44 -0.99 -14.55
CA ILE A 89 -21.83 -1.94 -15.48
C ILE A 89 -22.28 -3.37 -15.18
N VAL A 90 -22.15 -3.83 -13.92
CA VAL A 90 -22.52 -5.20 -13.52
C VAL A 90 -24.00 -5.49 -13.80
N ALA A 91 -24.89 -4.54 -13.50
CA ALA A 91 -26.32 -4.71 -13.72
C ALA A 91 -26.70 -4.84 -15.21
N ASN A 92 -25.93 -4.22 -16.11
CA ASN A 92 -26.22 -4.21 -17.54
C ASN A 92 -25.50 -5.32 -18.32
N GLU A 93 -24.28 -5.71 -17.93
CA GLU A 93 -23.58 -6.83 -18.58
C GLU A 93 -24.24 -8.18 -18.25
N LYS A 94 -24.78 -8.34 -17.03
CA LYS A 94 -25.42 -9.58 -16.56
C LYS A 94 -24.52 -10.82 -16.69
N ASP A 95 -23.20 -10.61 -16.72
CA ASP A 95 -22.20 -11.66 -16.73
C ASP A 95 -21.96 -12.14 -15.28
N PRO A 96 -22.25 -13.41 -14.95
CA PRO A 96 -22.03 -13.94 -13.61
C PRO A 96 -20.55 -13.96 -13.18
N HIS A 97 -19.62 -13.80 -14.12
CA HIS A 97 -18.18 -13.73 -13.85
C HIS A 97 -17.66 -12.30 -13.66
N LEU A 98 -18.50 -11.28 -13.88
CA LEU A 98 -18.10 -9.89 -13.74
C LEU A 98 -18.37 -9.36 -12.33
N ALA A 99 -17.29 -9.05 -11.61
CA ALA A 99 -17.36 -8.35 -10.33
C ALA A 99 -17.10 -6.84 -10.51
N GLY A 100 -17.82 -6.01 -9.76
CA GLY A 100 -17.66 -4.56 -9.81
C GLY A 100 -16.36 -4.04 -9.17
N PHE A 101 -15.79 -4.80 -8.24
CA PHE A 101 -14.50 -4.56 -7.62
C PHE A 101 -13.91 -5.90 -7.16
N SER A 102 -12.60 -6.07 -7.29
CA SER A 102 -11.89 -7.25 -6.83
C SER A 102 -10.64 -6.82 -6.07
N GLY A 103 -10.50 -7.31 -4.84
CA GLY A 103 -9.36 -7.03 -3.95
C GLY A 103 -8.94 -8.29 -3.20
N GLN A 104 -7.88 -8.17 -2.41
CA GLN A 104 -7.28 -9.21 -1.59
C GLN A 104 -7.92 -9.24 -0.19
N PHE A 105 -9.00 -10.01 -0.02
CA PHE A 105 -9.78 -9.98 1.24
C PHE A 105 -9.61 -11.21 2.15
N LYS A 106 -8.65 -12.11 1.87
CA LYS A 106 -8.36 -13.20 2.82
C LYS A 106 -7.58 -12.65 4.02
N GLN A 107 -7.60 -13.36 5.15
CA GLN A 107 -6.92 -12.96 6.39
C GLN A 107 -5.39 -13.06 6.27
N TYR A 108 -4.79 -12.04 5.66
CA TYR A 108 -3.35 -11.78 5.61
C TYR A 108 -3.14 -10.29 5.31
N GLU A 109 -1.87 -9.88 5.15
CA GLU A 109 -1.47 -8.50 4.85
C GLU A 109 -2.32 -7.81 3.77
N GLY A 110 -2.64 -8.51 2.67
CA GLY A 110 -3.43 -7.95 1.57
C GLY A 110 -4.79 -7.38 1.99
N LEU A 111 -5.44 -7.99 2.98
CA LEU A 111 -6.69 -7.47 3.55
C LEU A 111 -6.47 -6.12 4.23
N ILE A 112 -5.41 -6.01 5.04
CA ILE A 112 -5.07 -4.76 5.71
C ILE A 112 -4.72 -3.70 4.67
N CYS A 113 -3.89 -4.02 3.68
CA CYS A 113 -3.52 -3.10 2.60
C CYS A 113 -4.75 -2.56 1.86
N ASN A 114 -5.67 -3.42 1.41
CA ASN A 114 -6.88 -2.95 0.70
C ASN A 114 -7.84 -2.16 1.61
N MET A 115 -7.92 -2.48 2.90
CA MET A 115 -8.71 -1.70 3.85
C MET A 115 -8.09 -0.33 4.12
N LEU A 116 -6.76 -0.25 4.25
CA LEU A 116 -6.04 1.02 4.39
C LEU A 116 -6.22 1.90 3.15
N GLU A 117 -6.09 1.34 1.94
CA GLU A 117 -6.36 2.06 0.68
C GLU A 117 -7.77 2.67 0.65
N TYR A 118 -8.78 1.91 1.10
CA TYR A 118 -10.15 2.39 1.16
C TYR A 118 -10.34 3.50 2.20
N VAL A 119 -9.88 3.29 3.44
CA VAL A 119 -10.10 4.23 4.54
C VAL A 119 -9.31 5.52 4.32
N LEU A 120 -8.01 5.42 4.08
CA LEU A 120 -7.14 6.59 3.84
C LEU A 120 -7.57 7.34 2.57
N GLY A 121 -7.97 6.61 1.52
CA GLY A 121 -8.47 7.19 0.27
C GLY A 121 -9.81 7.92 0.39
N ASN A 122 -10.53 7.79 1.51
CA ASN A 122 -11.75 8.54 1.83
C ASN A 122 -11.53 9.56 2.97
N GLY A 123 -10.28 9.84 3.34
CA GLY A 123 -9.94 10.80 4.39
C GLY A 123 -10.16 10.29 5.81
N GLY A 124 -10.29 8.96 5.99
CA GLY A 124 -10.27 8.35 7.31
C GLY A 124 -8.84 8.13 7.81
N GLU A 125 -8.69 7.93 9.11
CA GLU A 125 -7.42 7.69 9.80
C GLU A 125 -7.57 6.53 10.80
N PHE A 126 -6.46 5.90 11.17
CA PHE A 126 -6.44 4.78 12.12
C PHE A 126 -5.82 5.13 13.48
N TRP A 127 -5.14 6.27 13.55
CA TRP A 127 -4.44 6.75 14.73
C TRP A 127 -4.86 8.19 14.97
N ASP A 128 -5.11 8.57 16.21
CA ASP A 128 -5.17 9.97 16.62
C ASP A 128 -3.77 10.41 17.11
N ASP A 129 -3.41 11.67 16.86
CA ASP A 129 -2.16 12.25 17.36
C ASP A 129 -2.29 12.65 18.85
N HIS A 130 -2.66 11.70 19.73
CA HIS A 130 -2.82 11.94 21.17
C HIS A 130 -1.72 11.28 22.04
#